data_AF-A0A177F7L9-F1
#
_entry.id   AF-A0A177F7L9-F1
#
_cell.length_a   1.000
_cell.length_b   1.000
_cell.length_c   1.000
_cell.angle_alpha   90.00
_cell.angle_beta   90.00
_cell.angle_gamma   90.00
#
_symmetry.space_group_name_H-M   'P 1'
#
loop_
_entity.id
_entity.type
_entity.pdbx_description
1 polymer ?
#
loop_
_entity_poly.entity_id
_entity_poly.type
_entity_poly.pdbx_seq_one_letter_code
_entity_poly.pdbx_strand_id
1 'polypeptide(L)'
;MFAAQRQSLLAHIKWKPEHHGGLYFIETSDEDPARLRHGPLVDADVHDWVLRNSYARKSTSPQPKLGGFRLLLCDRSTRREESSQFQELHMSRDSFTLLEEAFSLSGATVQAFFDLAGVHSRFTECDVATGEVKHLKILIQRRRKLGVADCVLSLCHCCDTGWTYGFLCGEGVVEAAEIINAEPLMPALLDLVQPCLHLKSDPLLLPAMLLKIYIERVAFFLRRQVAQLDELEDEIGVTRAQRVTKMRSLENWPNDLDIKKMTIGLHSTATELYYLNRTCLWTHECLEFLHRLAVDCAEFINKYPGGFLEMRQGIEHETTRMKWIVGTLDTTKERVEAQLSVLYSAASQRENAIALNYSRMAQEQNEISLRDVQMNTRIATSTKQDSIAMTTFTFIAALFLPGTYVASLFSMSMFDWLPSDGAGGGSSPRLSGRFYIYWCITVPLTLFVMAGWYFWYRRADQVWKRETGYSLNDNTGANRRIGVEVKSLGYRARA
;
A
#
# COMPACT_ATOMS: atom_id res chain seq x y z
N MET A 1 -36.93 -25.37 8.43
CA MET A 1 -35.69 -24.84 7.81
C MET A 1 -34.63 -24.54 8.87
N PHE A 2 -34.87 -23.65 9.83
CA PHE A 2 -33.87 -23.29 10.86
C PHE A 2 -33.42 -24.44 11.78
N ALA A 3 -34.30 -25.38 12.15
CA ALA A 3 -33.95 -26.47 13.07
C ALA A 3 -32.82 -27.39 12.57
N ALA A 4 -32.81 -27.72 11.27
CA ALA A 4 -31.78 -28.57 10.68
C ALA A 4 -30.41 -27.87 10.65
N GLN A 5 -30.40 -26.57 10.29
CA GLN A 5 -29.19 -25.76 10.27
C GLN A 5 -28.65 -25.51 11.68
N ARG A 6 -29.54 -25.25 12.65
CA ARG A 6 -29.20 -25.13 14.07
C ARG A 6 -28.46 -26.36 14.58
N GLN A 7 -28.98 -27.56 14.31
CA GLN A 7 -28.36 -28.80 14.80
C GLN A 7 -26.96 -29.03 14.23
N SER A 8 -26.75 -28.69 12.95
CA SER A 8 -25.44 -28.75 12.31
C SER A 8 -24.44 -27.74 12.92
N LEU A 9 -24.88 -26.50 13.15
CA LEU A 9 -24.02 -25.42 13.65
C LEU A 9 -23.66 -25.56 15.13
N LEU A 10 -24.53 -26.16 15.96
CA LEU A 10 -24.22 -26.42 17.36
C LEU A 10 -22.98 -27.31 17.54
N ALA A 11 -22.71 -28.21 16.60
CA ALA A 11 -21.50 -29.05 16.62
C ALA A 11 -20.21 -28.26 16.34
N HIS A 12 -20.34 -27.07 15.75
CA HIS A 12 -19.25 -26.17 15.43
C HIS A 12 -19.04 -25.08 16.50
N ILE A 13 -19.79 -25.14 17.60
CA ILE A 13 -19.57 -24.29 18.77
C ILE A 13 -18.74 -25.06 19.79
N LYS A 14 -17.61 -24.47 20.20
CA LYS A 14 -16.84 -24.92 21.35
C LYS A 14 -17.40 -24.25 22.60
N TRP A 15 -17.80 -25.06 23.57
CA TRP A 15 -18.40 -24.62 24.82
C TRP A 15 -17.31 -24.60 25.89
N LYS A 16 -17.11 -23.44 26.54
CA LYS A 16 -16.11 -23.23 27.60
C LYS A 16 -16.79 -22.79 28.91
N PRO A 17 -17.58 -23.65 29.56
CA PRO A 17 -18.24 -23.33 30.83
C PRO A 17 -17.24 -23.08 31.98
N GLU A 18 -16.02 -23.59 31.86
CA GLU A 18 -14.93 -23.38 32.83
C GLU A 18 -14.36 -21.95 32.86
N HIS A 19 -14.68 -21.12 31.86
CA HIS A 19 -14.16 -19.75 31.80
C HIS A 19 -14.88 -18.84 32.80
N HIS A 20 -14.16 -18.38 33.82
CA HIS A 20 -14.70 -17.46 34.82
C HIS A 20 -14.68 -16.01 34.31
N GLY A 21 -15.83 -15.33 34.35
CA GLY A 21 -15.95 -13.90 34.02
C GLY A 21 -16.68 -13.57 32.72
N GLY A 22 -16.97 -14.58 31.88
CA GLY A 22 -17.61 -14.38 30.58
C GLY A 22 -19.14 -14.29 30.59
N LEU A 23 -19.80 -14.39 31.75
CA LEU A 23 -21.26 -14.40 31.88
C LEU A 23 -21.75 -13.32 32.85
N TYR A 24 -22.78 -12.59 32.44
CA TYR A 24 -23.35 -11.48 33.21
C TYR A 24 -24.85 -11.37 32.95
N PHE A 25 -25.64 -11.00 33.95
CA PHE A 25 -27.07 -10.77 33.76
C PHE A 25 -27.45 -9.31 34.07
N ILE A 26 -28.49 -8.83 33.41
CA ILE A 26 -29.14 -7.54 33.69
C ILE A 26 -30.66 -7.79 33.66
N GLU A 27 -31.36 -7.47 34.74
CA GLU A 27 -32.80 -7.59 34.83
C GLU A 27 -33.44 -6.44 35.59
N THR A 28 -34.63 -6.04 35.16
CA THR A 28 -35.44 -5.05 35.87
C THR A 28 -36.92 -5.29 35.63
N SER A 29 -37.72 -4.99 36.65
CA SER A 29 -39.17 -4.79 36.57
C SER A 29 -39.58 -3.41 37.10
N ASP A 30 -38.62 -2.59 37.53
CA ASP A 30 -38.85 -1.33 38.23
C ASP A 30 -38.24 -0.16 37.46
N GLU A 31 -38.74 1.04 37.71
CA GLU A 31 -38.20 2.28 37.15
C GLU A 31 -37.09 2.87 38.03
N ASP A 32 -37.03 2.49 39.30
CA ASP A 32 -36.00 2.92 40.23
C ASP A 32 -34.62 2.33 39.87
N PRO A 33 -33.61 3.16 39.54
CA PRO A 33 -32.25 2.71 39.28
C PRO A 33 -31.64 1.85 40.38
N ALA A 34 -32.00 2.09 41.65
CA ALA A 34 -31.49 1.31 42.78
C ALA A 34 -32.01 -0.15 42.79
N ARG A 35 -33.06 -0.44 42.01
CA ARG A 35 -33.68 -1.77 41.90
C ARG A 35 -33.28 -2.50 40.62
N LEU A 36 -32.42 -1.90 39.78
CA LEU A 36 -31.82 -2.58 38.63
C LEU A 36 -30.90 -3.69 39.15
N ARG A 37 -31.25 -4.95 38.86
CA ARG A 37 -30.45 -6.10 39.30
C ARG A 37 -29.53 -6.52 38.18
N HIS A 38 -28.24 -6.56 38.48
CA HIS A 38 -27.24 -7.03 37.54
C HIS A 38 -26.06 -7.64 38.28
N GLY A 39 -25.31 -8.52 37.62
CA GLY A 39 -24.17 -9.16 38.26
C GLY A 39 -23.55 -10.26 37.42
N PRO A 40 -22.33 -10.69 37.79
CA PRO A 40 -21.69 -11.83 37.17
C PRO A 40 -22.49 -13.10 37.46
N LEU A 41 -22.48 -14.03 36.52
CA LEU A 41 -23.13 -15.33 36.65
C LEU A 41 -22.11 -16.42 36.33
N VAL A 42 -22.16 -17.55 37.03
CA VAL A 42 -21.37 -18.74 36.70
C VAL A 42 -22.27 -19.71 35.94
N ASP A 43 -21.71 -20.49 35.00
CA ASP A 43 -22.51 -21.40 34.16
C ASP A 43 -23.41 -22.34 34.98
N ALA A 44 -22.93 -22.81 36.15
CA ALA A 44 -23.70 -23.66 37.06
C ALA A 44 -25.00 -23.00 37.57
N ASP A 45 -25.01 -21.67 37.72
CA ASP A 45 -26.16 -20.90 38.22
C ASP A 45 -27.10 -20.46 37.10
N VAL A 46 -26.70 -20.61 35.83
CA VAL A 46 -27.52 -20.21 34.67
C VAL A 46 -28.84 -20.99 34.66
N HIS A 47 -28.80 -22.28 34.97
CA HIS A 47 -29.99 -23.12 35.01
C HIS A 47 -31.05 -22.57 35.98
N ASP A 48 -30.64 -22.33 37.22
CA ASP A 48 -31.48 -21.79 38.28
C ASP A 48 -31.99 -20.39 37.96
N TRP A 49 -31.12 -19.52 37.43
CA TRP A 49 -31.49 -18.17 37.05
C TRP A 49 -32.52 -18.16 35.92
N VAL A 50 -32.29 -18.93 34.85
CA VAL A 50 -33.20 -19.03 33.69
C VAL A 50 -34.55 -19.60 34.12
N LEU A 51 -34.60 -20.64 34.94
CA LEU A 51 -35.87 -21.22 35.38
C LEU A 51 -36.69 -20.27 36.24
N ARG A 52 -36.06 -19.57 37.20
CA ARG A 52 -36.70 -18.51 38.00
C ARG A 52 -37.27 -17.41 37.13
N ASN A 53 -36.62 -17.17 36.00
CA ASN A 53 -36.89 -16.10 35.06
C ASN A 53 -37.52 -16.56 33.74
N SER A 54 -38.07 -17.77 33.70
CA SER A 54 -38.60 -18.36 32.48
C SER A 54 -39.92 -17.72 32.04
N TYR A 55 -40.16 -17.69 30.73
CA TYR A 55 -41.42 -17.24 30.15
C TYR A 55 -42.62 -18.08 30.60
N ALA A 56 -42.42 -19.38 30.87
CA ALA A 56 -43.47 -20.36 31.15
C ALA A 56 -44.20 -20.17 32.49
N ARG A 57 -43.79 -19.23 33.34
CA ARG A 57 -44.48 -18.97 34.61
C ARG A 57 -45.81 -18.24 34.35
N LYS A 58 -46.89 -19.02 34.23
CA LYS A 58 -48.27 -18.52 34.29
C LYS A 58 -48.49 -17.77 35.61
N SER A 59 -48.60 -16.45 35.56
CA SER A 59 -49.15 -15.68 36.69
C SER A 59 -50.59 -16.12 36.93
N THR A 60 -50.86 -16.67 38.12
CA THR A 60 -52.20 -17.10 38.55
C THR A 60 -53.06 -15.93 39.04
N SER A 61 -52.70 -14.68 38.73
CA SER A 61 -53.53 -13.51 39.05
C SER A 61 -53.32 -12.37 38.04
N PRO A 62 -54.37 -11.57 37.76
CA PRO A 62 -54.26 -10.36 36.94
C PRO A 62 -53.55 -9.27 37.74
N GLN A 63 -52.21 -9.33 37.82
CA GLN A 63 -51.43 -8.19 38.27
C GLN A 63 -51.35 -7.15 37.14
N PRO A 64 -51.30 -5.84 37.48
CA PRO A 64 -51.02 -4.82 36.48
C PRO A 64 -49.70 -5.15 35.77
N LYS A 65 -49.65 -4.98 34.44
CA LYS A 65 -48.43 -5.23 33.65
C LYS A 65 -47.30 -4.34 34.18
N LEU A 66 -46.43 -4.88 35.04
CA LEU A 66 -45.24 -4.15 35.49
C LEU A 66 -44.22 -4.01 34.35
N GLY A 67 -44.25 -4.93 33.38
CA GLY A 67 -43.30 -5.03 32.27
C GLY A 67 -41.85 -5.09 32.74
N GLY A 68 -40.90 -5.12 31.79
CA GLY A 68 -39.48 -5.16 32.13
C GLY A 68 -38.66 -5.94 31.13
N PHE A 69 -37.38 -6.13 31.45
CA PHE A 69 -36.50 -6.95 30.62
C PHE A 69 -35.56 -7.81 31.44
N ARG A 70 -35.11 -8.90 30.81
CA ARG A 70 -34.09 -9.82 31.30
C ARG A 70 -33.11 -10.11 30.18
N LEU A 71 -31.85 -9.79 30.41
CA LEU A 71 -30.79 -9.94 29.42
C LEU A 71 -29.67 -10.77 30.03
N LEU A 72 -29.32 -11.87 29.37
CA LEU A 72 -28.09 -12.61 29.65
C LEU A 72 -27.02 -12.20 28.64
N LEU A 73 -25.86 -11.83 29.14
CA LEU A 73 -24.67 -11.46 28.38
C LEU A 73 -23.67 -12.61 28.46
N CYS A 74 -23.07 -12.93 27.31
CA CYS A 74 -22.08 -14.00 27.18
C CYS A 74 -20.92 -13.53 26.30
N ASP A 75 -19.70 -13.73 26.77
CA ASP A 75 -18.50 -13.50 25.98
C ASP A 75 -18.15 -14.70 25.10
N ARG A 76 -17.40 -14.39 24.05
CA ARG A 76 -16.72 -15.35 23.20
C ARG A 76 -15.24 -15.02 23.06
N SER A 77 -14.45 -16.03 22.70
CA SER A 77 -12.99 -15.90 22.55
C SER A 77 -12.58 -14.88 21.49
N THR A 78 -11.46 -14.19 21.75
CA THR A 78 -10.81 -13.28 20.80
C THR A 78 -10.21 -14.07 19.62
N ARG A 79 -10.33 -13.53 18.40
CA ARG A 79 -10.03 -14.22 17.12
C ARG A 79 -8.57 -14.67 16.89
N ARG A 80 -7.65 -14.52 17.87
CA ARG A 80 -6.26 -14.98 17.67
C ARG A 80 -6.17 -16.52 17.62
N GLU A 81 -7.18 -17.23 18.11
CA GLU A 81 -7.20 -18.70 18.24
C GLU A 81 -8.20 -19.43 17.31
N GLU A 82 -9.09 -18.72 16.60
CA GLU A 82 -10.15 -19.35 15.79
C GLU A 82 -9.65 -19.74 14.39
N SER A 83 -9.45 -21.05 14.18
CA SER A 83 -9.61 -21.64 12.84
C SER A 83 -11.05 -21.37 12.39
N SER A 84 -11.25 -20.85 11.16
CA SER A 84 -12.52 -20.29 10.65
C SER A 84 -13.78 -21.17 10.66
N GLN A 85 -13.72 -22.36 11.25
CA GLN A 85 -14.82 -23.32 11.35
C GLN A 85 -15.50 -23.35 12.72
N PHE A 86 -14.87 -22.86 13.79
CA PHE A 86 -15.42 -22.96 15.14
C PHE A 86 -15.66 -21.57 15.75
N GLN A 87 -16.69 -21.46 16.61
CA GLN A 87 -16.93 -20.31 17.47
C GLN A 87 -16.86 -20.77 18.93
N GLU A 88 -16.22 -20.02 19.81
CA GLU A 88 -16.14 -20.39 21.23
C GLU A 88 -17.05 -19.52 22.09
N LEU A 89 -17.90 -20.13 22.93
CA LEU A 89 -18.80 -19.43 23.85
C LEU A 89 -18.43 -19.78 25.30
N HIS A 90 -18.37 -18.78 26.18
CA HIS A 90 -18.06 -18.94 27.60
C HIS A 90 -19.28 -19.42 28.42
N MET A 91 -19.96 -20.45 27.92
CA MET A 91 -21.09 -21.11 28.59
C MET A 91 -21.17 -22.59 28.18
N SER A 92 -21.96 -23.40 28.87
CA SER A 92 -22.24 -24.78 28.45
C SER A 92 -23.34 -24.84 27.40
N ARG A 93 -23.31 -25.92 26.62
CA ARG A 93 -24.37 -26.23 25.65
C ARG A 93 -25.73 -26.35 26.33
N ASP A 94 -25.81 -26.99 27.49
CA ASP A 94 -27.06 -27.23 28.20
C ASP A 94 -27.68 -25.92 28.70
N SER A 95 -26.86 -25.04 29.28
CA SER A 95 -27.24 -23.68 29.66
C SER A 95 -27.80 -22.88 28.48
N PHE A 96 -27.13 -22.93 27.32
CA PHE A 96 -27.59 -22.23 26.13
C PHE A 96 -28.91 -22.80 25.59
N THR A 97 -29.02 -24.12 25.52
CA THR A 97 -30.21 -24.80 25.00
C THR A 97 -31.43 -24.50 25.87
N LEU A 98 -31.25 -24.52 27.20
CA LEU A 98 -32.27 -24.14 28.17
C LEU A 98 -32.68 -22.68 28.01
N LEU A 99 -31.71 -21.77 27.90
CA LEU A 99 -31.97 -20.34 27.72
C LEU A 99 -32.77 -20.08 26.45
N GLU A 100 -32.37 -20.68 25.33
CA GLU A 100 -33.03 -20.51 24.03
C GLU A 100 -34.51 -20.92 24.08
N GLU A 101 -34.81 -22.04 24.77
CA GLU A 101 -36.16 -22.54 24.98
C GLU A 101 -36.95 -21.67 25.97
N ALA A 102 -36.38 -21.38 27.13
CA ALA A 102 -37.05 -20.64 28.21
C ALA A 102 -37.34 -19.18 27.85
N PHE A 103 -36.49 -18.55 27.04
CA PHE A 103 -36.67 -17.18 26.56
C PHE A 103 -37.39 -17.13 25.20
N SER A 104 -37.77 -18.28 24.62
CA SER A 104 -38.39 -18.39 23.31
C SER A 104 -37.60 -17.60 22.24
N LEU A 105 -36.28 -17.75 22.19
CA LEU A 105 -35.45 -17.04 21.21
C LEU A 105 -35.74 -17.49 19.76
N SER A 106 -35.18 -16.77 18.77
CA SER A 106 -35.36 -17.14 17.37
C SER A 106 -34.56 -18.39 17.03
N GLY A 107 -35.11 -19.28 16.20
CA GLY A 107 -34.35 -20.42 15.67
C GLY A 107 -33.16 -20.03 14.79
N ALA A 108 -33.06 -18.74 14.40
CA ALA A 108 -31.94 -18.19 13.66
C ALA A 108 -30.77 -17.71 14.57
N THR A 109 -30.92 -17.73 15.90
CA THR A 109 -29.91 -17.19 16.84
C THR A 109 -28.56 -17.90 16.72
N VAL A 110 -28.56 -19.24 16.65
CA VAL A 110 -27.32 -20.02 16.45
C VAL A 110 -26.66 -19.70 15.11
N GLN A 111 -27.45 -19.50 14.05
CA GLN A 111 -26.93 -19.15 12.73
C GLN A 111 -26.26 -17.78 12.72
N ALA A 112 -26.81 -16.81 13.47
CA ALA A 112 -26.22 -15.48 13.59
C ALA A 112 -24.81 -15.50 14.21
N PHE A 113 -24.46 -16.49 15.04
CA PHE A 113 -23.10 -16.63 15.59
C PHE A 113 -22.05 -16.93 14.52
N PHE A 114 -22.44 -17.35 13.32
CA PHE A 114 -21.52 -17.64 12.23
C PHE A 114 -21.57 -16.60 11.11
N ASP A 115 -22.48 -15.63 11.20
CA ASP A 115 -22.59 -14.59 10.18
C ASP A 115 -21.58 -13.45 10.44
N LEU A 116 -20.78 -13.17 9.40
CA LEU A 116 -19.75 -12.14 9.40
C LEU A 116 -20.25 -10.82 8.78
N ALA A 117 -21.24 -10.90 7.89
CA ALA A 117 -21.72 -9.77 7.09
C ALA A 117 -22.64 -8.83 7.89
N GLY A 118 -23.24 -9.36 8.96
CA GLY A 118 -24.24 -8.68 9.77
C GLY A 118 -25.64 -8.95 9.24
N VAL A 119 -26.59 -9.16 10.15
CA VAL A 119 -27.99 -9.50 9.84
C VAL A 119 -28.90 -8.81 10.83
N HIS A 120 -30.02 -8.27 10.36
CA HIS A 120 -31.12 -7.89 11.22
C HIS A 120 -32.40 -8.56 10.72
N SER A 121 -33.21 -9.08 11.63
CA SER A 121 -34.45 -9.79 11.28
C SER A 121 -35.48 -9.66 12.38
N ARG A 122 -36.75 -9.68 11.99
CA ARG A 122 -37.89 -9.77 12.90
C ARG A 122 -38.68 -11.04 12.63
N PHE A 123 -39.27 -11.61 13.67
CA PHE A 123 -40.22 -12.70 13.57
C PHE A 123 -41.40 -12.42 14.51
N THR A 124 -42.62 -12.61 14.03
CA THR A 124 -43.83 -12.41 14.82
C THR A 124 -44.56 -13.73 14.99
N GLU A 125 -44.93 -14.07 16.21
CA GLU A 125 -45.80 -15.19 16.51
C GLU A 125 -47.17 -14.66 16.90
N CYS A 126 -48.20 -15.06 16.16
CA CYS A 126 -49.57 -14.65 16.42
C CYS A 126 -50.32 -15.74 17.20
N ASP A 127 -51.26 -15.33 18.05
CA ASP A 127 -52.20 -16.26 18.65
C ASP A 127 -53.15 -16.81 17.56
N VAL A 128 -53.32 -18.13 17.52
CA VAL A 128 -54.14 -18.81 16.51
C VAL A 128 -55.61 -18.44 16.63
N ALA A 129 -56.07 -18.08 17.83
CA ALA A 129 -57.48 -17.76 18.09
C ALA A 129 -57.83 -16.29 17.81
N THR A 130 -56.95 -15.34 18.18
CA THR A 130 -57.23 -13.90 18.04
C THR A 130 -56.59 -13.27 16.81
N GLY A 131 -55.57 -13.90 16.23
CA GLY A 131 -54.75 -13.32 15.16
C GLY A 131 -53.82 -12.19 15.64
N GLU A 132 -53.86 -11.83 16.93
CA GLU A 132 -53.01 -10.78 17.50
C GLU A 132 -51.57 -11.26 17.69
N VAL A 133 -50.62 -10.33 17.54
CA VAL A 133 -49.19 -10.61 17.75
C VAL A 133 -48.93 -10.82 19.24
N LYS A 134 -48.56 -12.06 19.59
CA LYS A 134 -48.25 -12.46 20.96
C LYS A 134 -46.78 -12.27 21.31
N HIS A 135 -45.90 -12.65 20.38
CA HIS A 135 -44.46 -12.50 20.53
C HIS A 135 -43.84 -11.76 19.35
N LEU A 136 -42.96 -10.84 19.67
CA LEU A 136 -42.06 -10.19 18.72
C LEU A 136 -40.63 -10.64 19.02
N LYS A 137 -40.01 -11.35 18.08
CA LYS A 137 -38.60 -11.74 18.16
C LYS A 137 -37.76 -10.83 17.28
N ILE A 138 -36.68 -10.29 17.84
CA ILE A 138 -35.75 -9.39 17.14
C ILE A 138 -34.37 -10.02 17.20
N LEU A 139 -33.73 -10.17 16.04
CA LEU A 139 -32.37 -10.66 15.94
C LEU A 139 -31.53 -9.59 15.25
N ILE A 140 -30.47 -9.14 15.92
CA ILE A 140 -29.50 -8.18 15.40
C ILE A 140 -28.12 -8.78 15.58
N GLN A 141 -27.56 -9.27 14.48
CA GLN A 141 -26.17 -9.64 14.37
C GLN A 141 -25.38 -8.50 13.77
N ARG A 142 -24.47 -7.91 14.56
CA ARG A 142 -23.66 -6.81 14.06
C ARG A 142 -22.66 -7.29 13.03
N ARG A 143 -22.37 -6.41 12.06
CA ARG A 143 -21.28 -6.66 11.11
C ARG A 143 -19.95 -6.66 11.87
N ARG A 144 -19.19 -7.73 11.66
CA ARG A 144 -17.89 -7.90 12.33
C ARG A 144 -16.88 -6.93 11.75
N LYS A 145 -16.49 -5.94 12.54
CA LYS A 145 -15.30 -5.12 12.25
C LYS A 145 -14.42 -5.04 13.49
N LEU A 146 -13.16 -5.42 13.30
CA LEU A 146 -12.12 -5.31 14.30
C LEU A 146 -12.04 -3.87 14.83
N GLY A 147 -12.08 -3.67 16.15
CA GLY A 147 -12.02 -2.35 16.77
C GLY A 147 -13.36 -1.59 16.88
N VAL A 148 -14.49 -2.16 16.42
CA VAL A 148 -15.81 -1.54 16.59
C VAL A 148 -16.67 -2.35 17.56
N ALA A 149 -17.21 -3.49 17.12
CA ALA A 149 -17.85 -4.48 17.98
C ALA A 149 -18.23 -5.68 17.13
N ASP A 150 -18.30 -6.85 17.77
CA ASP A 150 -18.87 -8.05 17.18
C ASP A 150 -19.79 -8.69 18.22
N CYS A 151 -21.10 -8.50 18.06
CA CYS A 151 -22.09 -9.07 18.97
C CYS A 151 -23.41 -9.39 18.28
N VAL A 152 -24.09 -10.36 18.87
CA VAL A 152 -25.36 -10.94 18.46
C VAL A 152 -26.36 -10.64 19.57
N LEU A 153 -27.40 -9.88 19.25
CA LEU A 153 -28.52 -9.62 20.14
C LEU A 153 -29.74 -10.40 19.65
N SER A 154 -30.24 -11.33 20.46
CA SER A 154 -31.46 -12.09 20.21
C SER A 154 -32.46 -11.78 21.30
N LEU A 155 -33.61 -11.23 20.93
CA LEU A 155 -34.68 -10.83 21.85
C LEU A 155 -35.99 -11.52 21.52
N CYS A 156 -36.81 -11.72 22.54
CA CYS A 156 -38.22 -12.10 22.46
C CYS A 156 -39.03 -11.20 23.40
N HIS A 157 -39.95 -10.43 22.84
CA HIS A 157 -40.86 -9.56 23.58
C HIS A 157 -42.26 -10.17 23.63
N CYS A 158 -42.85 -10.20 24.82
CA CYS A 158 -44.22 -10.66 25.03
C CYS A 158 -45.19 -9.47 25.12
N CYS A 159 -46.00 -9.28 24.08
CA CYS A 159 -46.96 -8.17 24.00
C CYS A 159 -48.01 -8.22 25.14
N ASP A 160 -48.34 -9.43 25.60
CA ASP A 160 -49.30 -9.64 26.69
C ASP A 160 -48.77 -9.19 28.04
N THR A 161 -47.48 -9.35 28.33
CA THR A 161 -46.93 -9.09 29.66
C THR A 161 -46.06 -7.84 29.71
N GLY A 162 -45.59 -7.34 28.55
CA GLY A 162 -44.62 -6.25 28.46
C GLY A 162 -43.19 -6.66 28.85
N TRP A 163 -42.90 -7.97 28.92
CA TRP A 163 -41.59 -8.49 29.24
C TRP A 163 -40.75 -8.76 27.98
N THR A 164 -39.49 -8.33 28.02
CA THR A 164 -38.49 -8.61 26.99
C THR A 164 -37.43 -9.56 27.53
N TYR A 165 -37.23 -10.69 26.88
CA TYR A 165 -36.22 -11.69 27.21
C TYR A 165 -35.12 -11.65 26.15
N GLY A 166 -33.86 -11.65 26.57
CA GLY A 166 -32.75 -11.39 25.69
C GLY A 166 -31.50 -12.19 25.97
N PHE A 167 -30.76 -12.46 24.89
CA PHE A 167 -29.41 -12.99 24.92
C PHE A 167 -28.50 -12.10 24.07
N LEU A 168 -27.41 -11.61 24.66
CA LEU A 168 -26.38 -10.82 23.99
C LEU A 168 -25.05 -11.56 24.06
N CYS A 169 -24.53 -11.99 22.91
CA CYS A 169 -23.28 -12.72 22.83
C CYS A 169 -22.28 -12.00 21.94
N GLY A 170 -21.02 -11.86 22.35
CA GLY A 170 -20.03 -11.17 21.53
C GLY A 170 -18.62 -11.12 22.09
N GLU A 171 -17.71 -10.52 21.32
CA GLU A 171 -16.33 -10.28 21.78
C GLU A 171 -16.29 -8.96 22.54
N GLY A 172 -15.75 -8.99 23.76
CA GLY A 172 -15.62 -7.81 24.60
C GLY A 172 -16.96 -7.28 25.12
N VAL A 173 -17.92 -8.17 25.36
CA VAL A 173 -19.24 -7.81 25.88
C VAL A 173 -19.14 -7.60 27.39
N VAL A 174 -18.59 -8.57 28.13
CA VAL A 174 -18.43 -8.51 29.60
C VAL A 174 -17.00 -8.14 29.97
N GLU A 175 -16.03 -8.85 29.42
CA GLU A 175 -14.61 -8.64 29.63
C GLU A 175 -14.01 -7.67 28.60
N ALA A 176 -12.83 -7.12 28.89
CA ALA A 176 -12.15 -6.25 27.94
C ALA A 176 -11.47 -7.08 26.85
N ALA A 177 -11.73 -6.75 25.58
CA ALA A 177 -11.04 -7.36 24.45
C ALA A 177 -9.80 -6.53 24.07
N GLU A 178 -8.61 -7.14 24.12
CA GLU A 178 -7.32 -6.48 23.78
C GLU A 178 -7.35 -5.74 22.43
N ILE A 179 -8.13 -6.25 21.48
CA ILE A 179 -8.14 -5.76 20.11
C ILE A 179 -8.98 -4.48 19.95
N ILE A 180 -9.96 -4.25 20.83
CA ILE A 180 -10.90 -3.14 20.67
C ILE A 180 -10.32 -1.84 21.25
N ASN A 181 -9.27 -1.87 22.09
CA ASN A 181 -8.75 -0.69 22.81
C ASN A 181 -9.88 0.19 23.39
N ALA A 182 -11.01 -0.43 23.73
CA ALA A 182 -12.21 0.21 24.23
C ALA A 182 -12.71 -0.57 25.43
N GLU A 183 -13.43 0.14 26.29
CA GLU A 183 -14.09 -0.47 27.44
C GLU A 183 -15.07 -1.57 27.00
N PRO A 184 -15.30 -2.58 27.85
CA PRO A 184 -16.30 -3.61 27.60
C PRO A 184 -17.65 -3.00 27.23
N LEU A 185 -18.47 -3.72 26.47
CA LEU A 185 -19.78 -3.21 26.06
C LEU A 185 -20.75 -3.05 27.24
N MET A 186 -20.66 -3.95 28.23
CA MET A 186 -21.60 -4.05 29.34
C MET A 186 -21.68 -2.76 30.19
N PRO A 187 -20.58 -2.12 30.65
CA PRO A 187 -20.66 -0.87 31.40
C PRO A 187 -21.36 0.25 30.63
N ALA A 188 -21.00 0.45 29.36
CA ALA A 188 -21.65 1.45 28.51
C ALA A 188 -23.15 1.17 28.29
N LEU A 189 -23.54 -0.11 28.24
CA LEU A 189 -24.94 -0.49 28.15
C LEU A 189 -25.70 -0.18 29.46
N LEU A 190 -25.12 -0.47 30.62
CA LEU A 190 -25.72 -0.13 31.92
C LEU A 190 -25.91 1.38 32.06
N ASP A 191 -24.88 2.18 31.74
CA ASP A 191 -24.92 3.64 31.82
C ASP A 191 -26.00 4.25 30.93
N LEU A 192 -26.26 3.65 29.77
CA LEU A 192 -27.31 4.09 28.85
C LEU A 192 -28.71 3.61 29.24
N VAL A 193 -28.82 2.43 29.85
CA VAL A 193 -30.12 1.83 30.21
C VAL A 193 -30.65 2.41 31.52
N GLN A 194 -29.79 2.73 32.48
CA GLN A 194 -30.18 3.20 33.82
C GLN A 194 -31.04 4.49 33.80
N PRO A 195 -30.78 5.50 32.94
CA PRO A 195 -31.65 6.67 32.79
C PRO A 195 -32.94 6.41 32.01
N CYS A 196 -33.03 5.26 31.31
CA CYS A 196 -34.13 4.92 30.40
C CYS A 196 -35.03 3.80 30.95
N LEU A 197 -35.03 3.57 32.27
CA LEU A 197 -35.82 2.50 32.90
C LEU A 197 -37.34 2.72 32.80
N HIS A 198 -37.80 3.96 32.58
CA HIS A 198 -39.21 4.23 32.23
C HIS A 198 -39.63 3.61 30.88
N LEU A 199 -38.66 3.26 30.02
CA LEU A 199 -38.86 2.58 28.74
C LEU A 199 -38.62 1.06 28.85
N LYS A 200 -38.47 0.48 30.04
CA LYS A 200 -38.12 -0.94 30.27
C LYS A 200 -39.03 -1.96 29.55
N SER A 201 -40.26 -1.57 29.26
CA SER A 201 -41.26 -2.42 28.59
C SER A 201 -41.22 -2.27 27.05
N ASP A 202 -40.42 -1.35 26.51
CA ASP A 202 -40.30 -1.14 25.07
C ASP A 202 -39.37 -2.20 24.45
N PRO A 203 -39.81 -2.95 23.42
CA PRO A 203 -38.97 -3.97 22.78
C PRO A 203 -37.72 -3.41 22.08
N LEU A 204 -37.71 -2.11 21.75
CA LEU A 204 -36.63 -1.45 21.03
C LEU A 204 -35.61 -0.77 21.94
N LEU A 205 -35.81 -0.75 23.26
CA LEU A 205 -34.87 -0.18 24.21
C LEU A 205 -33.47 -0.80 24.08
N LEU A 206 -33.36 -2.12 24.24
CA LEU A 206 -32.07 -2.81 24.18
C LEU A 206 -31.41 -2.71 22.79
N PRO A 207 -32.13 -2.92 21.66
CA PRO A 207 -31.60 -2.67 20.32
C PRO A 207 -31.09 -1.25 20.10
N ALA A 208 -31.84 -0.24 20.54
CA ALA A 208 -31.50 1.17 20.34
C ALA A 208 -30.26 1.56 21.17
N MET A 209 -30.20 1.16 22.44
CA MET A 209 -29.02 1.41 23.29
C MET A 209 -27.79 0.71 22.73
N LEU A 210 -27.96 -0.52 22.25
CA LEU A 210 -26.89 -1.26 21.59
C LEU A 210 -26.40 -0.49 20.35
N LEU A 211 -27.27 -0.08 19.43
CA LEU A 211 -26.84 0.69 18.24
C LEU A 211 -26.21 2.04 18.60
N LYS A 212 -26.66 2.71 19.67
CA LYS A 212 -26.06 3.95 20.15
C LYS A 212 -24.58 3.79 20.53
N ILE A 213 -24.25 2.77 21.33
CA ILE A 213 -22.85 2.41 21.65
C ILE A 213 -22.05 2.17 20.37
N TYR A 214 -22.67 1.50 19.39
CA TYR A 214 -22.01 1.20 18.12
C TYR A 214 -21.68 2.46 17.33
N ILE A 215 -22.62 3.40 17.22
CA ILE A 215 -22.44 4.68 16.54
C ILE A 215 -21.31 5.47 17.19
N GLU A 216 -21.23 5.48 18.52
CA GLU A 216 -20.15 6.14 19.25
C GLU A 216 -18.77 5.52 18.95
N ARG A 217 -18.68 4.18 18.95
CA ARG A 217 -17.43 3.48 18.59
C ARG A 217 -17.04 3.72 17.13
N VAL A 218 -18.00 3.71 16.20
CA VAL A 218 -17.77 4.05 14.78
C VAL A 218 -17.26 5.49 14.65
N ALA A 219 -17.89 6.44 15.34
CA ALA A 219 -17.49 7.85 15.31
C ALA A 219 -16.08 8.05 15.88
N PHE A 220 -15.76 7.39 17.00
CA PHE A 220 -14.42 7.42 17.59
C PHE A 220 -13.36 6.86 16.63
N PHE A 221 -13.63 5.70 16.03
CA PHE A 221 -12.73 5.10 15.05
C PHE A 221 -12.52 6.02 13.83
N LEU A 222 -13.59 6.62 13.31
CA LEU A 222 -13.51 7.54 12.18
C LEU A 222 -12.66 8.77 12.52
N ARG A 223 -12.85 9.38 13.72
CA ARG A 223 -12.03 10.52 14.17
C ARG A 223 -10.55 10.17 14.21
N ARG A 224 -10.19 8.96 14.64
CA ARG A 224 -8.80 8.48 14.63
C ARG A 224 -8.26 8.38 13.20
N GLN A 225 -9.03 7.87 12.25
CA GLN A 225 -8.62 7.81 10.84
C GLN A 225 -8.47 9.21 10.23
N VAL A 226 -9.36 10.14 10.57
CA VAL A 226 -9.27 11.55 10.15
C VAL A 226 -7.99 12.19 10.70
N ALA A 227 -7.67 11.99 11.98
CA ALA A 227 -6.43 12.52 12.56
C ALA A 227 -5.17 11.93 11.92
N GLN A 228 -5.17 10.63 11.62
CA GLN A 228 -4.07 9.99 10.88
C GLN A 228 -3.92 10.56 9.48
N LEU A 229 -5.03 10.85 8.80
CA LEU A 229 -4.98 11.51 7.49
C LEU A 229 -4.45 12.94 7.62
N ASP A 230 -4.89 13.71 8.62
CA ASP A 230 -4.40 15.07 8.86
C ASP A 230 -2.86 15.09 9.03
N GLU A 231 -2.28 14.12 9.75
CA GLU A 231 -0.82 13.97 9.88
C GLU A 231 -0.13 13.68 8.54
N LEU A 232 -0.71 12.81 7.70
CA LEU A 232 -0.19 12.51 6.37
C LEU A 232 -0.29 13.71 5.43
N GLU A 233 -1.39 14.47 5.51
CA GLU A 233 -1.58 15.71 4.74
C GLU A 233 -0.58 16.78 5.14
N ASP A 234 -0.31 16.95 6.43
CA ASP A 234 0.73 17.83 6.95
C ASP A 234 2.13 17.42 6.46
N GLU A 235 2.43 16.11 6.42
CA GLU A 235 3.69 15.61 5.87
C GLU A 235 3.79 15.86 4.36
N ILE A 236 2.71 15.71 3.58
CA ILE A 236 2.70 16.01 2.14
C ILE A 236 2.85 17.52 1.88
N GLY A 237 2.19 18.37 2.69
CA GLY A 237 2.36 19.82 2.74
C GLY A 237 1.71 20.63 1.61
N VAL A 238 1.03 19.97 0.66
CA VAL A 238 0.39 20.64 -0.49
C VAL A 238 -1.00 21.18 -0.15
N THR A 239 -1.71 20.53 0.79
CA THR A 239 -3.05 20.94 1.20
C THR A 239 -3.00 22.07 2.22
N ARG A 240 -3.74 23.15 1.96
CA ARG A 240 -3.85 24.34 2.83
C ARG A 240 -5.28 24.57 3.28
N ALA A 241 -5.80 23.65 4.08
CA ALA A 241 -7.10 23.81 4.73
C ALA A 241 -6.97 24.60 6.04
N GLN A 242 -8.05 25.24 6.50
CA GLN A 242 -8.06 26.03 7.74
C GLN A 242 -7.68 25.25 9.03
N ARG A 243 -7.60 23.91 8.96
CA ARG A 243 -7.18 23.04 10.08
C ARG A 243 -5.68 22.70 10.09
N VAL A 244 -4.92 23.11 9.07
CA VAL A 244 -3.48 22.82 8.98
C VAL A 244 -2.76 23.52 10.12
N THR A 245 -2.21 22.73 11.03
CA THR A 245 -1.54 23.25 12.24
C THR A 245 -0.03 23.35 12.04
N LYS A 246 0.53 22.63 11.05
CA LYS A 246 1.96 22.60 10.74
C LYS A 246 2.21 23.00 9.30
N MET A 247 3.09 23.97 9.09
CA MET A 247 3.49 24.42 7.76
C MET A 247 4.86 23.85 7.41
N ARG A 248 4.90 22.94 6.43
CA ARG A 248 6.15 22.42 5.86
C ARG A 248 6.71 23.40 4.81
N SER A 249 8.03 23.57 4.76
CA SER A 249 8.69 24.27 3.65
C SER A 249 8.63 23.42 2.38
N LEU A 250 8.24 24.04 1.26
CA LEU A 250 8.11 23.36 -0.04
C LEU A 250 9.31 23.60 -0.97
N GLU A 251 10.41 24.16 -0.46
CA GLU A 251 11.58 24.51 -1.28
C GLU A 251 12.24 23.30 -1.97
N ASN A 252 12.33 22.17 -1.26
CA ASN A 252 12.92 20.92 -1.77
C ASN A 252 11.87 19.91 -2.24
N TRP A 253 10.60 20.28 -2.24
CA TRP A 253 9.50 19.38 -2.60
C TRP A 253 9.58 19.06 -4.11
N PRO A 254 9.35 17.81 -4.55
CA PRO A 254 8.99 16.62 -3.76
C PRO A 254 10.18 15.74 -3.33
N ASN A 255 11.43 16.19 -3.49
CA ASN A 255 12.62 15.33 -3.29
C ASN A 255 12.85 14.93 -1.83
N ASP A 256 12.39 15.75 -0.90
CA ASP A 256 12.48 15.55 0.55
C ASP A 256 11.25 14.79 1.12
N LEU A 257 10.31 14.38 0.29
CA LEU A 257 9.15 13.58 0.70
C LEU A 257 9.48 12.08 0.70
N ASP A 258 9.19 11.38 1.80
CA ASP A 258 9.24 9.92 1.83
C ASP A 258 7.99 9.33 1.17
N ILE A 259 8.07 9.18 -0.16
CA ILE A 259 6.98 8.65 -0.98
C ILE A 259 6.52 7.28 -0.47
N LYS A 260 7.44 6.40 -0.07
CA LYS A 260 7.11 5.04 0.38
C LYS A 260 6.27 5.07 1.65
N LYS A 261 6.69 5.84 2.66
CA LYS A 261 5.94 6.00 3.91
C LYS A 261 4.55 6.56 3.66
N MET A 262 4.44 7.59 2.80
CA MET A 262 3.16 8.22 2.47
C MET A 262 2.23 7.26 1.72
N THR A 263 2.74 6.50 0.75
CA THR A 263 1.95 5.49 0.02
C THR A 263 1.38 4.46 0.99
N ILE A 264 2.22 3.91 1.88
CA ILE A 264 1.77 2.92 2.87
C ILE A 264 0.69 3.54 3.78
N GLY A 265 0.96 4.72 4.34
CA GLY A 265 0.02 5.41 5.23
C GLY A 265 -1.34 5.67 4.58
N LEU A 266 -1.36 6.28 3.40
CA LEU A 266 -2.59 6.60 2.67
C LEU A 266 -3.37 5.33 2.29
N HIS A 267 -2.71 4.27 1.82
CA HIS A 267 -3.38 3.02 1.48
C HIS A 267 -3.91 2.28 2.71
N SER A 268 -3.20 2.29 3.84
CA SER A 268 -3.69 1.74 5.10
C SER A 268 -4.95 2.47 5.56
N THR A 269 -4.94 3.81 5.57
CA THR A 269 -6.11 4.63 5.91
C THR A 269 -7.27 4.38 4.93
N ALA A 270 -7.02 4.34 3.62
CA ALA A 270 -8.05 4.03 2.61
C ALA A 270 -8.72 2.69 2.87
N THR A 271 -7.92 1.66 3.18
CA THR A 271 -8.41 0.31 3.46
C THR A 271 -9.29 0.28 4.71
N GLU A 272 -8.88 0.99 5.77
CA GLU A 272 -9.68 1.09 7.00
C GLU A 272 -11.01 1.81 6.79
N LEU A 273 -11.01 2.90 6.01
CA LEU A 273 -12.22 3.62 5.63
C LEU A 273 -13.14 2.77 4.76
N TYR A 274 -12.59 1.93 3.87
CA TYR A 274 -13.37 1.00 3.05
C TYR A 274 -14.12 -0.02 3.92
N TYR A 275 -13.43 -0.66 4.87
CA TYR A 275 -14.08 -1.60 5.78
C TYR A 275 -15.09 -0.92 6.71
N LEU A 276 -14.77 0.29 7.18
CA LEU A 276 -15.67 1.09 8.01
C LEU A 276 -16.94 1.48 7.24
N ASN A 277 -16.83 1.80 5.95
CA ASN A 277 -17.97 2.19 5.12
C ASN A 277 -19.10 1.16 5.17
N ARG A 278 -18.73 -0.11 5.00
CA ARG A 278 -19.68 -1.21 5.01
C ARG A 278 -20.34 -1.41 6.37
N THR A 279 -19.62 -1.13 7.46
CA THR A 279 -20.17 -1.10 8.83
C THR A 279 -21.14 0.07 9.02
N CYS A 280 -20.81 1.25 8.51
CA CYS A 280 -21.68 2.43 8.56
C CYS A 280 -22.98 2.20 7.79
N LEU A 281 -22.90 1.63 6.59
CA LEU A 281 -24.08 1.29 5.78
C LEU A 281 -25.00 0.30 6.51
N TRP A 282 -24.44 -0.80 7.03
CA TRP A 282 -25.22 -1.77 7.82
C TRP A 282 -25.87 -1.14 9.04
N THR A 283 -25.16 -0.24 9.75
CA THR A 283 -25.70 0.47 10.92
C THR A 283 -26.88 1.35 10.53
N HIS A 284 -26.75 2.08 9.42
CA HIS A 284 -27.81 2.93 8.92
C HIS A 284 -29.05 2.12 8.51
N GLU A 285 -28.86 1.03 7.77
CA GLU A 285 -29.94 0.10 7.40
C GLU A 285 -30.62 -0.52 8.63
N CYS A 286 -29.84 -0.88 9.65
CA CYS A 286 -30.37 -1.42 10.90
C CYS A 286 -31.18 -0.38 11.70
N LEU A 287 -30.76 0.89 11.70
CA LEU A 287 -31.51 1.99 12.32
C LEU A 287 -32.81 2.27 11.56
N GLU A 288 -32.80 2.25 10.22
CA GLU A 288 -34.02 2.33 9.43
C GLU A 288 -34.96 1.14 9.71
N PHE A 289 -34.40 -0.06 9.85
CA PHE A 289 -35.15 -1.24 10.27
C PHE A 289 -35.81 -1.03 11.64
N LEU A 290 -35.08 -0.50 12.64
CA LEU A 290 -35.67 -0.18 13.94
C LEU A 290 -36.73 0.93 13.86
N HIS A 291 -36.53 1.94 13.01
CA HIS A 291 -37.52 2.99 12.80
C HIS A 291 -38.82 2.44 12.22
N ARG A 292 -38.72 1.58 11.19
CA ARG A 292 -39.89 0.88 10.62
C ARG A 292 -40.55 -0.03 11.67
N LEU A 293 -39.74 -0.78 12.42
CA LEU A 293 -40.25 -1.66 13.46
C LEU A 293 -40.95 -0.90 14.59
N ALA A 294 -40.48 0.31 14.94
CA ALA A 294 -41.15 1.18 15.87
C ALA A 294 -42.56 1.51 15.35
N VAL A 295 -42.70 1.94 14.10
CA VAL A 295 -44.03 2.21 13.50
C VAL A 295 -44.93 0.98 13.60
N ASP A 296 -44.45 -0.20 13.23
CA ASP A 296 -45.22 -1.43 13.30
C ASP A 296 -45.64 -1.76 14.75
N CYS A 297 -44.73 -1.59 15.72
CA CYS A 297 -45.01 -1.83 17.14
C CYS A 297 -46.14 -0.95 17.68
N ALA A 298 -46.36 0.25 17.11
CA ALA A 298 -47.47 1.11 17.50
C ALA A 298 -48.83 0.43 17.31
N GLU A 299 -48.96 -0.43 16.29
CA GLU A 299 -50.24 -1.05 15.94
C GLU A 299 -50.67 -2.11 16.95
N PHE A 300 -49.73 -2.85 17.57
CA PHE A 300 -50.03 -3.99 18.45
C PHE A 300 -49.54 -3.86 19.90
N ILE A 301 -48.66 -2.90 20.23
CA ILE A 301 -48.14 -2.69 21.60
C ILE A 301 -48.92 -1.59 22.35
N ASN A 302 -49.98 -1.04 21.73
CA ASN A 302 -50.78 0.16 22.06
C ASN A 302 -51.28 0.32 23.53
N LYS A 303 -50.37 0.35 24.52
CA LYS A 303 -50.65 0.49 25.96
C LYS A 303 -49.95 1.66 26.66
N TYR A 304 -48.92 2.29 26.05
CA TYR A 304 -48.22 3.44 26.64
C TYR A 304 -47.77 4.46 25.57
N PRO A 305 -48.53 5.52 25.28
CA PRO A 305 -48.23 6.44 24.17
C PRO A 305 -46.99 7.31 24.39
N GLY A 306 -46.58 7.58 25.64
CA GLY A 306 -45.46 8.48 25.95
C GLY A 306 -44.08 7.89 25.65
N GLY A 307 -43.79 6.68 26.15
CA GLY A 307 -42.49 6.03 25.96
C GLY A 307 -42.20 5.66 24.49
N PHE A 308 -43.25 5.32 23.75
CA PHE A 308 -43.16 5.01 22.34
C PHE A 308 -42.66 6.20 21.50
N LEU A 309 -43.14 7.42 21.80
CA LEU A 309 -42.71 8.63 21.10
C LEU A 309 -41.24 8.95 21.37
N GLU A 310 -40.80 8.85 22.62
CA GLU A 310 -39.40 9.08 23.01
C GLU A 310 -38.45 8.09 22.30
N MET A 311 -38.80 6.80 22.30
CA MET A 311 -38.01 5.78 21.61
C MET A 311 -37.89 6.07 20.11
N ARG A 312 -39.01 6.41 19.46
CA ARG A 312 -39.03 6.75 18.04
C ARG A 312 -38.17 7.97 17.72
N GLN A 313 -38.27 9.03 18.51
CA GLN A 313 -37.46 10.24 18.36
C GLN A 313 -35.97 9.94 18.59
N GLY A 314 -35.65 9.10 19.57
CA GLY A 314 -34.29 8.61 19.81
C GLY A 314 -33.71 7.89 18.59
N ILE A 315 -34.43 6.91 18.05
CA ILE A 315 -33.99 6.16 16.86
C ILE A 315 -33.83 7.09 15.65
N GLU A 316 -34.74 8.04 15.45
CA GLU A 316 -34.66 9.02 14.34
C GLU A 316 -33.44 9.95 14.47
N HIS A 317 -33.15 10.42 15.68
CA HIS A 317 -31.95 11.21 15.96
C HIS A 317 -30.68 10.40 15.65
N GLU A 318 -30.62 9.15 16.12
CA GLU A 318 -29.49 8.24 15.85
C GLU A 318 -29.33 7.95 14.36
N THR A 319 -30.44 7.76 13.63
CA THR A 319 -30.45 7.56 12.17
C THR A 319 -29.85 8.76 11.45
N THR A 320 -30.25 9.96 11.84
CA THR A 320 -29.73 11.22 11.29
C THR A 320 -28.25 11.38 11.62
N ARG A 321 -27.83 11.08 12.86
CA ARG A 321 -26.43 11.15 13.27
C ARG A 321 -25.56 10.20 12.46
N MET A 322 -26.03 8.98 12.23
CA MET A 322 -25.34 7.99 11.39
C MET A 322 -25.19 8.47 9.94
N LYS A 323 -26.22 9.12 9.38
CA LYS A 323 -26.15 9.72 8.03
C LYS A 323 -25.01 10.75 7.90
N TRP A 324 -24.83 11.61 8.89
CA TRP A 324 -23.74 12.59 8.89
C TRP A 324 -22.35 11.96 9.11
N ILE A 325 -22.27 10.87 9.88
CA ILE A 325 -21.05 10.08 10.03
C ILE A 325 -20.66 9.44 8.68
N VAL A 326 -21.63 8.91 7.92
CA VAL A 326 -21.38 8.40 6.56
C VAL A 326 -20.83 9.50 5.64
N GLY A 327 -21.43 10.70 5.66
CA GLY A 327 -20.92 11.83 4.87
C GLY A 327 -19.49 12.25 5.25
N THR A 328 -19.16 12.21 6.54
CA THR A 328 -17.78 12.46 7.01
C THR A 328 -16.81 11.37 6.53
N LEU A 329 -17.26 10.13 6.49
CA LEU A 329 -16.47 9.01 5.98
C LEU A 329 -16.20 9.15 4.48
N ASP A 330 -17.21 9.50 3.68
CA ASP A 330 -17.06 9.65 2.24
C ASP A 330 -16.16 10.83 1.88
N THR A 331 -16.34 11.99 2.52
CA THR A 331 -15.41 13.12 2.37
C THR A 331 -13.98 12.76 2.77
N THR A 332 -13.79 11.91 3.79
CA THR A 332 -12.45 11.45 4.16
C THR A 332 -11.85 10.51 3.11
N LYS A 333 -12.65 9.64 2.46
CA LYS A 333 -12.16 8.83 1.33
C LYS A 333 -11.71 9.70 0.16
N GLU A 334 -12.52 10.68 -0.22
CA GLU A 334 -12.20 11.62 -1.31
C GLU A 334 -10.90 12.38 -1.01
N ARG A 335 -10.69 12.78 0.24
CA ARG A 335 -9.42 13.38 0.69
C ARG A 335 -8.24 12.43 0.49
N VAL A 336 -8.35 11.17 0.90
CA VAL A 336 -7.28 10.18 0.68
C VAL A 336 -6.97 10.01 -0.81
N GLU A 337 -7.99 9.95 -1.68
CA GLU A 337 -7.82 9.85 -3.13
C GLU A 337 -7.13 11.09 -3.73
N ALA A 338 -7.48 12.28 -3.25
CA ALA A 338 -6.81 13.51 -3.62
C ALA A 338 -5.32 13.48 -3.22
N GLN A 339 -5.00 13.03 -2.00
CA GLN A 339 -3.62 12.90 -1.55
C GLN A 339 -2.82 11.86 -2.33
N LEU A 340 -3.42 10.72 -2.67
CA LEU A 340 -2.79 9.71 -3.53
C LEU A 340 -2.47 10.29 -4.91
N SER A 341 -3.38 11.08 -5.49
CA SER A 341 -3.14 11.75 -6.77
C SER A 341 -1.98 12.74 -6.71
N VAL A 342 -1.89 13.54 -5.63
CA VAL A 342 -0.75 14.44 -5.39
C VAL A 342 0.55 13.65 -5.26
N LEU A 343 0.53 12.53 -4.52
CA LEU A 343 1.70 11.69 -4.31
C LEU A 343 2.20 11.04 -5.61
N TYR A 344 1.31 10.57 -6.48
CA TYR A 344 1.68 10.04 -7.80
C TYR A 344 2.26 11.12 -8.71
N SER A 345 1.70 12.33 -8.68
CA SER A 345 2.25 13.48 -9.39
C SER A 345 3.67 13.82 -8.90
N ALA A 346 3.87 13.83 -7.57
CA ALA A 346 5.17 14.06 -6.94
C ALA A 346 6.21 13.00 -7.36
N ALA A 347 5.83 11.71 -7.35
CA ALA A 347 6.68 10.62 -7.82
C ALA A 347 7.07 10.79 -9.30
N SER A 348 6.10 11.10 -10.15
CA SER A 348 6.35 11.34 -11.58
C SER A 348 7.25 12.54 -11.83
N GLN A 349 7.10 13.64 -11.10
CA GLN A 349 7.99 14.81 -11.21
C GLN A 349 9.43 14.46 -10.86
N ARG A 350 9.64 13.65 -9.82
CA ARG A 350 10.97 13.16 -9.43
C ARG A 350 11.59 12.28 -10.52
N GLU A 351 10.82 11.33 -11.05
CA GLU A 351 11.29 10.46 -12.15
C GLU A 351 11.64 11.27 -13.40
N ASN A 352 10.81 12.26 -13.77
CA ASN A 352 11.06 13.15 -14.90
C ASN A 352 12.33 13.99 -14.69
N ALA A 353 12.57 14.52 -13.49
CA ALA A 353 13.78 15.28 -13.19
C ALA A 353 15.04 14.40 -13.30
N ILE A 354 14.97 13.15 -12.82
CA ILE A 354 16.06 12.18 -12.97
C ILE A 354 16.31 11.87 -14.46
N ALA A 355 15.25 11.62 -15.22
CA ALA A 355 15.34 11.34 -16.66
C ALA A 355 15.96 12.50 -17.45
N LEU A 356 15.62 13.75 -17.11
CA LEU A 356 16.22 14.95 -17.70
C LEU A 356 17.71 15.08 -17.35
N ASN A 357 18.10 14.75 -16.12
CA ASN A 357 19.51 14.76 -15.74
C ASN A 357 20.30 13.69 -16.50
N TYR A 358 19.74 12.47 -16.66
CA TYR A 358 20.37 11.43 -17.46
C TYR A 358 20.49 11.82 -18.94
N SER A 359 19.47 12.44 -19.53
CA SER A 359 19.53 12.87 -20.93
C SER A 359 20.59 13.97 -21.14
N ARG A 360 20.72 14.89 -20.18
CA ARG A 360 21.79 15.89 -20.16
C ARG A 360 23.17 15.26 -20.04
N MET A 361 23.37 14.34 -19.11
CA MET A 361 24.63 13.61 -18.96
C MET A 361 24.99 12.85 -20.24
N ALA A 362 24.01 12.20 -20.88
CA ALA A 362 24.22 11.51 -22.15
C ALA A 362 24.63 12.47 -23.27
N GLN A 363 24.04 13.68 -23.34
CA GLN A 363 24.44 14.71 -24.30
C GLN A 363 25.88 15.20 -24.04
N GLU A 364 26.23 15.48 -22.79
CA GLU A 364 27.58 15.90 -22.41
C GLU A 364 28.62 14.82 -22.75
N GLN A 365 28.31 13.55 -22.50
CA GLN A 365 29.16 12.41 -22.87
C GLN A 365 29.33 12.28 -24.39
N ASN A 366 28.25 12.49 -25.16
CA ASN A 366 28.33 12.50 -26.62
C ASN A 366 29.21 13.64 -27.13
N GLU A 367 29.13 14.84 -26.56
CA GLU A 367 30.02 15.95 -26.93
C GLU A 367 31.48 15.65 -26.62
N ILE A 368 31.77 15.08 -25.45
CA ILE A 368 33.13 14.68 -25.06
C ILE A 368 33.65 13.62 -26.02
N SER A 369 32.87 12.58 -26.31
CA SER A 369 33.23 11.53 -27.27
C SER A 369 33.52 12.11 -28.67
N LEU A 370 32.70 13.06 -29.13
CA LEU A 370 32.97 13.75 -30.40
C LEU A 370 34.27 14.56 -30.36
N ARG A 371 34.58 15.25 -29.25
CA ARG A 371 35.85 15.96 -29.08
C ARG A 371 37.03 14.98 -29.05
N ASP A 372 36.91 13.84 -28.39
CA ASP A 372 37.95 12.81 -28.33
C ASP A 372 38.22 12.22 -29.72
N VAL A 373 37.18 11.93 -30.50
CA VAL A 373 37.33 11.51 -31.90
C VAL A 373 38.03 12.60 -32.72
N GLN A 374 37.69 13.89 -32.52
CA GLN A 374 38.37 15.00 -33.20
C GLN A 374 39.84 15.16 -32.76
N MET A 375 40.15 14.96 -31.47
CA MET A 375 41.53 15.02 -30.99
C MET A 375 42.34 13.83 -31.49
N ASN A 376 41.80 12.62 -31.44
CA ASN A 376 42.43 11.41 -31.95
C ASN A 376 42.70 11.49 -33.45
N THR A 377 41.76 12.05 -34.23
CA THR A 377 42.00 12.28 -35.66
C THR A 377 43.11 13.31 -35.89
N ARG A 378 43.16 14.40 -35.12
CA ARG A 378 44.28 15.37 -35.20
C ARG A 378 45.62 14.72 -34.83
N ILE A 379 45.68 13.98 -33.71
CA ILE A 379 46.87 13.26 -33.29
C ILE A 379 47.31 12.30 -34.40
N ALA A 380 46.40 11.49 -34.95
CA ALA A 380 46.72 10.59 -36.06
C ALA A 380 47.27 11.33 -37.30
N THR A 381 46.73 12.52 -37.62
CA THR A 381 47.26 13.33 -38.73
C THR A 381 48.66 13.90 -38.45
N SER A 382 48.91 14.38 -37.24
CA SER A 382 50.24 14.88 -36.83
C SER A 382 51.26 13.73 -36.76
N THR A 383 50.90 12.59 -36.18
CA THR A 383 51.74 11.38 -36.17
C THR A 383 52.05 10.89 -37.58
N LYS A 384 51.10 10.99 -38.52
CA LYS A 384 51.37 10.69 -39.94
C LYS A 384 52.40 11.64 -40.53
N GLN A 385 52.31 12.94 -40.26
CA GLN A 385 53.30 13.93 -40.71
C GLN A 385 54.69 13.67 -40.12
N ASP A 386 54.77 13.41 -38.81
CA ASP A 386 56.02 13.08 -38.12
C ASP A 386 56.65 11.80 -38.68
N SER A 387 55.81 10.79 -38.99
CA SER A 387 56.27 9.56 -39.64
C SER A 387 56.88 9.83 -41.02
N ILE A 388 56.26 10.72 -41.82
CA ILE A 388 56.80 11.12 -43.13
C ILE A 388 58.15 11.85 -42.95
N ALA A 389 58.26 12.77 -42.00
CA ALA A 389 59.52 13.47 -41.72
C ALA A 389 60.64 12.49 -41.29
N MET A 390 60.32 11.56 -40.39
CA MET A 390 61.27 10.53 -39.90
C MET A 390 61.77 9.63 -41.04
N THR A 391 60.88 9.19 -41.93
CA THR A 391 61.28 8.40 -43.12
C THR A 391 62.18 9.21 -44.06
N THR A 392 61.94 10.52 -44.19
CA THR A 392 62.74 11.41 -45.04
C THR A 392 64.17 11.57 -44.52
N PHE A 393 64.34 11.80 -43.21
CA PHE A 393 65.68 11.86 -42.61
C PHE A 393 66.43 10.55 -42.75
N THR A 394 65.75 9.42 -42.55
CA THR A 394 66.33 8.09 -42.73
C THR A 394 66.81 7.88 -44.17
N PHE A 395 66.01 8.31 -45.15
CA PHE A 395 66.38 8.27 -46.57
C PHE A 395 67.61 9.13 -46.87
N ILE A 396 67.63 10.38 -46.38
CA ILE A 396 68.75 11.31 -46.57
C ILE A 396 70.04 10.73 -45.94
N ALA A 397 69.94 10.21 -44.71
CA ALA A 397 71.08 9.57 -44.05
C ALA A 397 71.60 8.36 -44.84
N ALA A 398 70.71 7.48 -45.32
CA ALA A 398 71.08 6.33 -46.14
C ALA A 398 71.78 6.72 -47.45
N LEU A 399 71.44 7.88 -48.02
CA LEU A 399 72.05 8.40 -49.24
C LEU A 399 73.46 8.97 -49.01
N PHE A 400 73.65 9.74 -47.93
CA PHE A 400 74.91 10.46 -47.68
C PHE A 400 75.97 9.64 -46.95
N LEU A 401 75.56 8.73 -46.05
CA LEU A 401 76.47 7.97 -45.18
C LEU A 401 77.50 7.10 -45.94
N PRO A 402 77.17 6.46 -47.08
CA PRO A 402 78.15 5.73 -47.89
C PRO A 402 79.15 6.69 -48.55
N GLY A 403 78.68 7.82 -49.05
CA GLY A 403 79.52 8.82 -49.71
C GLY A 403 80.49 9.49 -48.75
N THR A 404 80.05 9.85 -47.54
CA THR A 404 80.91 10.43 -46.51
C THR A 404 81.89 9.42 -45.94
N TYR A 405 81.49 8.15 -45.76
CA TYR A 405 82.41 7.09 -45.32
C TYR A 405 83.54 6.86 -46.34
N VAL A 406 83.20 6.77 -47.62
CA VAL A 406 84.20 6.66 -48.68
C VAL A 406 85.07 7.92 -48.75
N ALA A 407 84.50 9.12 -48.70
CA ALA A 407 85.28 10.36 -48.65
C ALA A 407 86.24 10.41 -47.45
N SER A 408 85.83 9.92 -46.28
CA SER A 408 86.67 9.83 -45.09
C SER A 408 87.80 8.81 -45.25
N LEU A 409 87.51 7.62 -45.80
CA LEU A 409 88.54 6.62 -46.12
C LEU A 409 89.59 7.15 -47.11
N PHE A 410 89.16 7.94 -48.10
CA PHE A 410 90.05 8.57 -49.07
C PHE A 410 90.80 9.79 -48.50
N SER A 411 90.35 10.35 -47.37
CA SER A 411 91.02 11.43 -46.63
C SER A 411 92.07 10.91 -45.64
N MET A 412 92.02 9.62 -45.28
CA MET A 412 93.09 8.98 -44.52
C MET A 412 94.36 8.91 -45.38
N SER A 413 95.50 9.30 -44.80
CA SER A 413 96.81 9.43 -45.46
C SER A 413 97.44 8.12 -45.97
N MET A 414 96.65 7.05 -46.11
CA MET A 414 97.11 5.77 -46.67
C MET A 414 97.14 5.75 -48.20
N PHE A 415 96.48 6.71 -48.86
CA PHE A 415 96.45 6.79 -50.32
C PHE A 415 97.12 8.08 -50.80
N ASP A 416 98.25 7.95 -51.49
CA ASP A 416 99.02 9.07 -52.02
C ASP A 416 98.51 9.44 -53.43
N TRP A 417 97.81 10.57 -53.53
CA TRP A 417 97.08 10.99 -54.74
C TRP A 417 97.71 12.16 -55.49
N LEU A 418 98.81 12.73 -54.99
CA LEU A 418 99.61 13.69 -55.74
C LEU A 418 100.70 12.98 -56.54
N PRO A 419 101.03 13.42 -57.76
CA PRO A 419 102.20 12.91 -58.46
C PRO A 419 103.44 13.26 -57.63
N SER A 420 104.27 12.26 -57.31
CA SER A 420 105.62 12.50 -56.83
C SER A 420 106.38 13.29 -57.90
N ASP A 421 106.78 14.51 -57.54
CA ASP A 421 107.33 15.53 -58.43
C ASP A 421 108.53 15.06 -59.28
N GLY A 422 108.47 15.49 -60.54
CA GLY A 422 109.59 15.60 -61.45
C GLY A 422 109.46 16.89 -62.28
N ALA A 423 109.59 18.04 -61.60
CA ALA A 423 109.92 19.38 -62.12
C ALA A 423 108.92 20.11 -63.07
N GLY A 424 108.51 21.32 -62.65
CA GLY A 424 108.17 22.42 -63.56
C GLY A 424 106.87 23.15 -63.25
N GLY A 425 106.97 24.31 -62.59
CA GLY A 425 105.89 25.16 -62.07
C GLY A 425 104.74 25.51 -63.01
N GLY A 426 103.58 25.82 -62.40
CA GLY A 426 102.46 26.50 -63.06
C GLY A 426 101.09 26.08 -62.54
N SER A 427 100.70 26.67 -61.41
CA SER A 427 99.33 26.85 -60.90
C SER A 427 98.18 26.35 -61.80
N SER A 428 97.73 25.13 -61.52
CA SER A 428 96.35 24.70 -61.71
C SER A 428 96.11 23.57 -60.70
N PRO A 429 95.02 23.57 -59.91
CA PRO A 429 94.67 22.42 -59.08
C PRO A 429 94.33 21.27 -60.03
N ARG A 430 95.35 20.46 -60.37
CA ARG A 430 95.19 19.30 -61.24
C ARG A 430 94.62 18.17 -60.39
N LEU A 431 93.30 17.97 -60.52
CA LEU A 431 92.62 16.75 -60.09
C LEU A 431 93.39 15.54 -60.65
N SER A 432 93.87 14.65 -59.77
CA SER A 432 94.64 13.49 -60.20
C SER A 432 93.79 12.56 -61.06
N GLY A 433 94.38 11.94 -62.10
CA GLY A 433 93.69 11.08 -63.08
C GLY A 433 93.05 9.81 -62.50
N ARG A 434 93.13 9.60 -61.19
CA ARG A 434 92.50 8.48 -60.47
C ARG A 434 91.22 8.86 -59.72
N PHE A 435 90.73 10.10 -59.88
CA PHE A 435 89.46 10.58 -59.32
C PHE A 435 88.25 9.72 -59.74
N TYR A 436 88.33 8.97 -60.85
CA TYR A 436 87.29 8.04 -61.28
C TYR A 436 87.07 6.86 -60.32
N ILE A 437 88.10 6.42 -59.57
CA ILE A 437 88.00 5.29 -58.61
C ILE A 437 87.03 5.63 -57.48
N TYR A 438 86.99 6.88 -57.03
CA TYR A 438 86.01 7.36 -56.05
C TYR A 438 84.58 7.14 -56.54
N TRP A 439 84.28 7.49 -57.79
CA TRP A 439 82.96 7.27 -58.39
C TRP A 439 82.65 5.79 -58.59
N CYS A 440 83.64 4.98 -58.97
CA CYS A 440 83.49 3.54 -59.17
C CYS A 440 83.18 2.77 -57.87
N ILE A 441 83.59 3.27 -56.70
CA ILE A 441 83.31 2.61 -55.41
C ILE A 441 82.08 3.23 -54.73
N THR A 442 81.97 4.56 -54.75
CA THR A 442 80.90 5.28 -54.06
C THR A 442 79.53 4.98 -54.68
N VAL A 443 79.41 5.02 -56.01
CA VAL A 443 78.12 4.79 -56.69
C VAL A 443 77.53 3.40 -56.40
N PRO A 444 78.26 2.27 -56.57
CA PRO A 444 77.70 0.97 -56.25
C PRO A 444 77.45 0.75 -54.76
N LEU A 445 78.28 1.33 -53.87
CA LEU A 445 78.05 1.23 -52.43
C LEU A 445 76.76 1.96 -52.01
N THR A 446 76.54 3.17 -52.54
CA THR A 446 75.29 3.92 -52.34
C THR A 446 74.10 3.16 -52.91
N LEU A 447 74.22 2.58 -54.11
CA LEU A 447 73.18 1.73 -54.69
C LEU A 447 72.89 0.49 -53.82
N PHE A 448 73.90 -0.14 -53.22
CA PHE A 448 73.73 -1.29 -52.35
C PHE A 448 72.98 -0.93 -51.06
N VAL A 449 73.36 0.16 -50.40
CA VAL A 449 72.67 0.66 -49.18
C VAL A 449 71.23 1.07 -49.49
N MET A 450 71.02 1.76 -50.62
CA MET A 450 69.68 2.12 -51.10
C MET A 450 68.82 0.91 -51.44
N ALA A 451 69.39 -0.11 -52.10
CA ALA A 451 68.69 -1.36 -52.41
C ALA A 451 68.34 -2.14 -51.14
N GLY A 452 69.23 -2.17 -50.14
CA GLY A 452 68.99 -2.77 -48.83
C GLY A 452 67.83 -2.11 -48.09
N TRP A 453 67.82 -0.77 -48.04
CA TRP A 453 66.71 -0.01 -47.45
C TRP A 453 65.39 -0.24 -48.21
N TYR A 454 65.42 -0.19 -49.54
CA TYR A 454 64.23 -0.43 -50.37
C TYR A 454 63.65 -1.83 -50.16
N PHE A 455 64.50 -2.86 -50.07
CA PHE A 455 64.06 -4.22 -49.83
C PHE A 455 63.48 -4.40 -48.42
N TRP A 456 64.11 -3.79 -47.40
CA TRP A 456 63.59 -3.78 -46.03
C TRP A 456 62.23 -3.07 -45.95
N TYR A 457 62.11 -1.89 -46.54
CA TYR A 457 60.87 -1.12 -46.60
C TYR A 457 59.75 -1.91 -47.28
N ARG A 458 60.03 -2.54 -48.43
CA ARG A 458 59.06 -3.36 -49.16
C ARG A 458 58.63 -4.60 -48.38
N ARG A 459 59.55 -5.23 -47.64
CA ARG A 459 59.24 -6.39 -46.79
C ARG A 459 58.40 -5.98 -45.58
N ALA A 460 58.73 -4.86 -44.94
CA ALA A 460 57.96 -4.30 -43.83
C ALA A 460 56.53 -3.94 -44.27
N ASP A 461 56.37 -3.31 -45.44
CA ASP A 461 55.05 -2.98 -46.03
C ASP A 461 54.23 -4.24 -46.35
N GLN A 462 54.86 -5.32 -46.82
CA GLN A 462 54.16 -6.59 -47.06
C GLN A 462 53.70 -7.30 -45.78
N VAL A 463 54.51 -7.26 -44.71
CA VAL A 463 54.11 -7.82 -43.40
C VAL A 463 52.97 -6.99 -42.82
N TRP A 464 53.08 -5.67 -42.86
CA TRP A 464 52.03 -4.75 -42.42
C TRP A 464 50.70 -5.00 -43.13
N LYS A 465 50.72 -5.15 -44.47
CA LYS A 465 49.53 -5.46 -45.28
C LYS A 465 48.87 -6.79 -44.91
N ARG A 466 49.67 -7.80 -44.53
CA ARG A 466 49.13 -9.11 -44.11
C ARG A 466 48.45 -9.04 -42.75
N GLU A 467 48.94 -8.20 -41.83
CA GLU A 467 48.42 -8.09 -40.47
C GLU A 467 47.21 -7.14 -40.36
N THR A 468 47.18 -6.04 -41.14
CA THR A 468 46.14 -5.00 -41.02
C THR A 468 45.13 -4.97 -42.16
N GLY A 469 45.36 -5.68 -43.27
CA GLY A 469 44.44 -5.72 -44.42
C GLY A 469 44.29 -4.42 -45.21
N TYR A 470 44.96 -3.33 -44.82
CA TYR A 470 44.92 -2.02 -45.50
C TYR A 470 46.20 -1.75 -46.29
N SER A 471 46.05 -1.24 -47.52
CA SER A 471 47.18 -0.83 -48.37
C SER A 471 47.52 0.65 -48.13
N LEU A 472 48.80 0.95 -47.87
CA LEU A 472 49.31 2.29 -47.55
C LEU A 472 49.08 3.38 -48.61
N ASN A 473 48.63 3.00 -49.82
CA ASN A 473 48.44 3.94 -50.94
C ASN A 473 46.97 4.18 -51.32
N ASP A 474 46.01 3.69 -50.54
CA ASP A 474 44.60 3.92 -50.81
C ASP A 474 44.14 5.28 -50.22
N ASN A 475 44.50 6.36 -50.92
CA ASN A 475 44.05 7.71 -50.57
C ASN A 475 42.56 7.96 -50.92
N THR A 476 41.77 6.94 -51.30
CA THR A 476 40.35 7.10 -51.66
C THR A 476 39.44 7.42 -50.46
N GLY A 477 39.89 7.23 -49.22
CA GLY A 477 39.11 7.54 -48.01
C GLY A 477 39.08 9.02 -47.61
N ALA A 478 40.04 9.84 -48.06
CA ALA A 478 40.22 11.21 -47.56
C ALA A 478 39.21 12.24 -48.08
N ASN A 479 38.35 11.87 -49.06
CA ASN A 479 37.43 12.82 -49.71
C ASN A 479 35.95 12.41 -49.66
N ARG A 480 35.58 11.42 -48.84
CA ARG A 480 34.16 11.09 -48.64
C ARG A 480 33.55 12.12 -47.69
N ARG A 481 32.90 13.16 -48.24
CA ARG A 481 31.95 13.99 -47.47
C ARG A 481 30.97 13.04 -46.79
N ILE A 482 31.07 12.91 -45.47
CA ILE A 482 30.04 12.24 -44.68
C ILE A 482 28.82 13.16 -44.73
N GLY A 483 27.93 12.91 -45.70
CA GLY A 483 26.60 13.49 -45.70
C GLY A 483 25.87 12.94 -44.49
N VAL A 484 25.72 13.77 -43.46
CA VAL A 484 24.78 13.49 -42.37
C VAL A 484 23.39 13.64 -42.97
N GLU A 485 22.79 12.52 -43.38
CA GLU A 485 21.38 12.48 -43.74
C GLU A 485 20.55 12.57 -42.46
N VAL A 486 20.15 13.78 -42.09
CA VAL A 486 19.17 14.01 -41.02
C VAL A 486 17.82 13.49 -41.53
N LYS A 487 17.43 12.28 -41.11
CA LYS A 487 16.06 11.79 -41.28
C LYS A 487 15.12 12.65 -40.44
N SER A 488 14.42 13.58 -41.08
CA SER A 488 13.23 14.20 -40.51
C SER A 488 12.09 13.19 -40.47
N LEU A 489 11.85 12.60 -39.30
CA LEU A 489 10.62 11.84 -39.04
C LEU A 489 9.46 12.84 -38.91
N GLY A 490 8.74 13.03 -40.02
CA GLY A 490 7.52 13.81 -40.07
C GLY A 490 6.42 13.17 -39.20
N TYR A 491 6.08 13.86 -38.12
CA TYR A 491 4.88 13.60 -37.32
C TYR A 491 3.66 14.06 -38.14
N ARG A 492 2.92 13.10 -38.71
CA ARG A 492 1.61 13.35 -39.34
C ARG A 492 0.56 13.37 -38.23
N ALA A 493 0.11 14.57 -37.86
CA ALA A 493 -1.11 14.75 -37.12
C ALA A 493 -2.29 14.22 -37.95
N ARG A 494 -3.10 13.32 -37.36
CA ARG A 494 -4.46 13.05 -37.83
C ARG A 494 -5.39 13.94 -37.03
N ALA A 495 -6.08 14.82 -37.74
CA ALA A 495 -7.33 15.43 -37.33
C ALA A 495 -8.44 14.36 -37.26
#